data_AF-A0A959TJM6-F1
#
_entry.id   AF-A0A959TJM6-F1
#
_cell.length_a   1.000
_cell.length_b   1.000
_cell.length_c   1.000
_cell.angle_alpha   90.00
_cell.angle_beta   90.00
_cell.angle_gamma   90.00
#
_symmetry.space_group_name_H-M   'P 1'
#
loop_
_entity.id
_entity.type
_entity.pdbx_description
1 polymer ?
#
loop_
_entity_poly.entity_id
_entity_poly.type
_entity_poly.pdbx_seq_one_letter_code
_entity_poly.pdbx_strand_id
1 'polypeptide(L)'
;MRPSPTPLLTDDGRLTPMAVDLLAALAAVDRDLLLRARVKRTGGEVLWFPWYRRRRGGGAFVVGRTIRFTPNWYAASGYGRSSFGDRSRRSTLRWLMHLAHEVGHLPQAERFGHHALGRLRYLLSFAGQYGSRALMGRWPVHDGAPLEREADRGRWVLRELLVQDRRKGLLLVKAVQAGDRDAVLGWLRQSTPLIGQLQTRYDRELAMGR
;
A
#
# COMPACT_ATOMS: atom_id res chain seq x y z
N MET A 1 7.40 18.96 15.71
CA MET A 1 7.01 17.65 15.10
C MET A 1 8.12 17.21 14.16
N ARG A 2 8.42 15.91 14.05
CA ARG A 2 9.38 15.43 13.03
C ARG A 2 8.68 15.47 11.66
N PRO A 3 9.36 15.95 10.60
CA PRO A 3 8.76 15.99 9.27
C PRO A 3 8.40 14.58 8.80
N SER A 4 7.31 14.47 8.07
CA SER A 4 6.90 13.22 7.43
C SER A 4 8.04 12.57 6.61
N PRO A 5 8.18 11.22 6.65
CA PRO A 5 9.21 10.52 5.89
C PRO A 5 8.95 10.53 4.36
N THR A 6 7.78 11.00 3.93
CA THR A 6 7.35 11.02 2.53
C THR A 6 6.35 12.17 2.28
N PRO A 7 6.36 12.81 1.10
CA PRO A 7 5.35 13.82 0.74
C PRO A 7 3.93 13.27 0.59
N LEU A 8 3.75 11.94 0.66
CA LEU A 8 2.44 11.28 0.62
C LEU A 8 1.67 11.39 1.94
N LEU A 9 2.35 11.74 3.04
CA LEU A 9 1.76 11.84 4.37
C LEU A 9 1.94 13.23 4.95
N THR A 10 0.93 13.70 5.66
CA THR A 10 1.03 14.84 6.58
C THR A 10 1.79 14.43 7.85
N ASP A 11 2.23 15.41 8.64
CA ASP A 11 2.99 15.15 9.87
C ASP A 11 2.20 14.41 10.96
N ASP A 12 0.86 14.49 10.92
CA ASP A 12 -0.05 13.74 11.80
C ASP A 12 -0.44 12.36 11.25
N GLY A 13 0.16 11.93 10.14
CA GLY A 13 -0.03 10.60 9.55
C GLY A 13 -1.33 10.45 8.75
N ARG A 14 -1.93 11.54 8.26
CA ARG A 14 -3.00 11.47 7.26
C ARG A 14 -2.38 11.35 5.86
N LEU A 15 -3.13 10.80 4.92
CA LEU A 15 -2.77 10.90 3.50
C LEU A 15 -2.93 12.36 3.05
N THR A 16 -1.96 12.89 2.30
CA THR A 16 -2.12 14.21 1.68
C THR A 16 -3.22 14.16 0.61
N PRO A 17 -3.85 15.30 0.23
CA PRO A 17 -4.85 15.31 -0.85
C PRO A 17 -4.34 14.69 -2.15
N MET A 18 -3.08 14.98 -2.51
CA MET A 18 -2.39 14.37 -3.64
C MET A 18 -2.31 12.84 -3.52
N ALA A 19 -1.95 12.32 -2.35
CA ALA A 19 -1.89 10.88 -2.12
C ALA A 19 -3.28 10.24 -2.19
N VAL A 20 -4.31 10.89 -1.65
CA VAL A 20 -5.70 10.42 -1.75
C VAL A 20 -6.13 10.30 -3.20
N ASP A 21 -5.91 11.34 -4.02
CA ASP A 21 -6.29 11.34 -5.44
C ASP A 21 -5.58 10.23 -6.21
N LEU A 22 -4.27 10.10 -6.02
CA LEU A 22 -3.45 9.10 -6.69
C LEU A 22 -3.81 7.67 -6.27
N LEU A 23 -3.94 7.42 -4.97
CA LEU A 23 -4.19 6.09 -4.43
C LEU A 23 -5.63 5.62 -4.71
N ALA A 24 -6.62 6.53 -4.67
CA ALA A 24 -7.99 6.21 -5.05
C ALA A 24 -8.07 5.77 -6.52
N ALA A 25 -7.41 6.52 -7.40
CA ALA A 25 -7.37 6.20 -8.83
C ALA A 25 -6.67 4.87 -9.11
N LEU A 26 -5.52 4.60 -8.49
CA LEU A 26 -4.74 3.38 -8.75
C LEU A 26 -5.40 2.13 -8.17
N ALA A 27 -5.81 2.18 -6.90
CA ALA A 27 -6.32 1.02 -6.17
C ALA A 27 -7.84 0.80 -6.33
N ALA A 28 -8.54 1.72 -6.99
CA ALA A 28 -10.01 1.75 -7.06
C ALA A 28 -10.65 1.72 -5.65
N VAL A 29 -10.10 2.52 -4.74
CA VAL A 29 -10.57 2.67 -3.36
C VAL A 29 -11.31 3.99 -3.22
N ASP A 30 -12.43 3.97 -2.50
CA ASP A 30 -13.22 5.16 -2.22
C ASP A 30 -12.41 6.28 -1.54
N ARG A 31 -12.57 7.52 -2.02
CA ARG A 31 -11.80 8.67 -1.53
C ARG A 31 -12.12 8.98 -0.06
N ASP A 32 -13.37 8.87 0.37
CA ASP A 32 -13.76 9.17 1.75
C ASP A 32 -13.15 8.17 2.72
N LEU A 33 -13.04 6.91 2.31
CA LEU A 33 -12.31 5.90 3.08
C LEU A 33 -10.84 6.29 3.27
N LEU A 34 -10.16 6.74 2.21
CA LEU A 34 -8.77 7.19 2.28
C LEU A 34 -8.59 8.43 3.16
N LEU A 35 -9.50 9.40 3.09
CA LEU A 35 -9.49 10.62 3.92
C LEU A 35 -9.59 10.30 5.43
N ARG A 36 -10.35 9.26 5.77
CA ARG A 36 -10.50 8.78 7.15
C ARG A 36 -9.34 7.89 7.61
N ALA A 37 -8.52 7.39 6.70
CA ALA A 37 -7.41 6.50 7.02
C ALA A 37 -6.30 7.24 7.80
N ARG A 38 -5.53 6.48 8.58
CA ARG A 38 -4.34 6.97 9.28
C ARG A 38 -3.17 6.04 9.03
N VAL A 39 -2.01 6.61 8.77
CA VAL A 39 -0.74 5.91 8.62
C VAL A 39 0.09 6.16 9.85
N LYS A 40 0.38 5.10 10.61
CA LYS A 40 1.11 5.19 11.87
C LYS A 40 2.34 4.29 11.84
N ARG A 41 3.37 4.69 12.59
CA ARG A 41 4.48 3.81 12.92
C ARG A 41 4.01 2.76 13.92
N THR A 42 4.41 1.51 13.75
CA THR A 42 4.22 0.46 14.76
C THR A 42 5.12 0.72 15.98
N GLY A 43 4.60 0.53 17.18
CA GLY A 43 5.36 0.70 18.44
C GLY A 43 6.41 -0.37 18.75
N GLY A 44 6.73 -1.27 17.81
CA GLY A 44 7.63 -2.42 18.04
C GLY A 44 6.91 -3.70 18.46
N GLU A 45 5.69 -3.59 18.97
CA GLU A 45 4.75 -4.69 19.28
C GLU A 45 4.00 -5.17 18.03
N VAL A 46 4.71 -5.35 16.91
CA VAL A 46 4.09 -6.06 15.79
C VAL A 46 3.79 -7.47 16.29
N LEU A 47 2.50 -7.85 16.25
CA LEU A 47 1.99 -9.19 16.52
C LEU A 47 3.01 -10.20 16.00
N TRP A 48 3.50 -11.04 16.91
CA TRP A 48 4.42 -12.10 16.56
C TRP A 48 3.66 -13.10 15.69
N PHE A 49 3.66 -12.86 14.39
CA PHE A 49 3.26 -13.85 13.42
C PHE A 49 4.53 -14.59 13.00
N PRO A 50 4.61 -15.93 13.15
CA PRO A 50 5.85 -16.68 12.92
C PRO A 50 6.41 -16.55 11.50
N TRP A 51 5.57 -16.14 10.53
CA TRP A 51 5.96 -15.86 9.15
C TRP A 51 6.44 -14.42 8.90
N TYR A 52 6.34 -13.51 9.87
CA TYR A 52 6.68 -12.09 9.71
C TYR A 52 8.15 -11.83 10.05
N ARG A 53 9.03 -11.91 9.04
CA ARG A 53 10.47 -11.61 9.22
C ARG A 53 10.72 -10.10 9.31
N ARG A 54 10.77 -9.57 10.55
CA ARG A 54 11.05 -8.15 10.89
C ARG A 54 12.23 -7.51 10.14
N ARG A 55 13.24 -8.29 9.70
CA ARG A 55 14.45 -7.80 9.03
C ARG A 55 14.41 -7.83 7.49
N ARG A 56 13.36 -8.41 6.86
CA ARG A 56 13.30 -8.61 5.39
C ARG A 56 12.33 -7.69 4.64
N GLY A 57 11.79 -6.65 5.29
CA GLY A 57 11.01 -5.63 4.59
C GLY A 57 9.53 -5.95 4.35
N GLY A 58 8.98 -7.00 4.99
CA GLY A 58 7.55 -7.07 5.29
C GLY A 58 7.25 -6.00 6.33
N GLY A 59 6.37 -5.07 6.00
CA GLY A 59 6.56 -3.70 6.49
C GLY A 59 5.31 -2.93 6.88
N ALA A 60 4.12 -3.43 6.61
CA ALA A 60 2.90 -2.81 7.08
C ALA A 60 1.79 -3.83 7.28
N PHE A 61 0.75 -3.39 7.98
CA PHE A 61 -0.51 -4.10 8.11
C PHE A 61 -1.63 -3.12 8.39
N VAL A 62 -2.86 -3.49 8.03
CA VAL A 62 -4.06 -2.68 8.25
C VAL A 62 -4.88 -3.25 9.41
N VAL A 63 -5.39 -2.38 10.28
CA VAL A 63 -6.39 -2.73 11.29
C VAL A 63 -7.44 -1.61 11.36
N GLY A 64 -8.68 -1.93 11.02
CA GLY A 64 -9.73 -0.92 10.84
C GLY A 64 -9.28 0.11 9.80
N ARG A 65 -9.28 1.39 10.17
CA ARG A 65 -8.84 2.50 9.29
C ARG A 65 -7.37 2.92 9.48
N THR A 66 -6.58 2.13 10.19
CA THR A 66 -5.17 2.46 10.46
C THR A 66 -4.25 1.51 9.71
N ILE A 67 -3.42 2.08 8.84
CA ILE A 67 -2.29 1.42 8.21
C ILE A 67 -1.09 1.60 9.13
N ARG A 68 -0.47 0.50 9.57
CA ARG A 68 0.66 0.55 10.48
C ARG A 68 1.93 0.07 9.79
N PHE A 69 2.89 0.97 9.63
CA PHE A 69 4.19 0.69 9.02
C PHE A 69 5.27 0.41 10.07
N THR A 70 6.16 -0.53 9.77
CA THR A 70 7.31 -0.87 10.61
C THR A 70 8.32 0.28 10.70
N PRO A 71 9.15 0.35 11.75
CA PRO A 71 10.01 1.50 12.01
C PRO A 71 10.97 1.89 10.89
N ASN A 72 11.43 0.93 10.09
CA ASN A 72 12.39 1.14 9.00
C ASN A 72 11.83 2.00 7.86
N TRP A 73 10.50 2.11 7.73
CA TRP A 73 9.87 3.02 6.78
C TRP A 73 10.04 4.49 7.13
N TYR A 74 10.20 4.78 8.42
CA TYR A 74 10.41 6.12 8.95
C TYR A 74 11.89 6.46 9.15
N ALA A 75 12.79 5.48 9.01
CA ALA A 75 14.21 5.65 9.26
C ALA A 75 14.97 5.95 7.97
N ALA A 76 15.75 7.03 7.95
CA ALA A 76 16.64 7.35 6.83
C ALA A 76 17.84 6.38 6.73
N SER A 77 18.30 5.85 7.87
CA SER A 77 19.41 4.91 7.98
C SER A 77 19.20 3.94 9.16
N GLY A 78 20.17 3.04 9.42
CA GLY A 78 20.10 2.09 10.54
C GLY A 78 19.45 0.74 10.22
N TYR A 79 18.80 0.60 9.07
CA TYR A 79 18.24 -0.67 8.56
C TYR A 79 18.86 -1.11 7.22
N GLY A 80 20.05 -0.58 6.88
CA GLY A 80 20.73 -0.85 5.62
C GLY A 80 19.83 -0.57 4.40
N ARG A 81 19.78 -1.51 3.45
CA ARG A 81 18.95 -1.44 2.23
C ARG A 81 17.43 -1.43 2.47
N SER A 82 17.01 -1.66 3.72
CA SER A 82 15.63 -1.68 4.18
C SER A 82 15.22 -0.39 4.90
N SER A 83 16.07 0.64 4.91
CA SER A 83 15.70 1.99 5.36
C SER A 83 14.95 2.71 4.24
N PHE A 84 13.77 3.28 4.52
CA PHE A 84 12.94 3.93 3.51
C PHE A 84 12.52 5.36 3.88
N GLY A 85 13.08 5.96 4.93
CA GLY A 85 12.75 7.31 5.40
C GLY A 85 13.70 8.41 4.91
N ASP A 86 14.48 8.18 3.86
CA ASP A 86 15.52 9.11 3.38
C ASP A 86 15.00 10.17 2.38
N ARG A 87 13.69 10.16 2.05
CA ARG A 87 13.04 11.06 1.08
C ARG A 87 13.65 11.05 -0.33
N SER A 88 14.50 10.07 -0.65
CA SER A 88 15.03 9.88 -2.00
C SER A 88 13.90 9.52 -2.97
N ARG A 89 14.15 9.64 -4.29
CA ARG A 89 13.20 9.16 -5.32
C ARG A 89 12.88 7.68 -5.16
N ARG A 90 13.90 6.89 -4.78
CA ARG A 90 13.76 5.46 -4.53
C ARG A 90 12.85 5.20 -3.33
N SER A 91 13.06 5.91 -2.22
CA SER A 91 12.17 5.83 -1.05
C SER A 91 10.74 6.27 -1.41
N THR A 92 10.59 7.38 -2.13
CA THR A 92 9.29 7.91 -2.57
C THR A 92 8.52 6.87 -3.39
N LEU A 93 9.17 6.26 -4.38
CA LEU A 93 8.56 5.20 -5.18
C LEU A 93 8.21 3.97 -4.33
N ARG A 94 9.08 3.57 -3.40
CA ARG A 94 8.80 2.45 -2.48
C ARG A 94 7.59 2.73 -1.58
N TRP A 95 7.50 3.93 -1.01
CA TRP A 95 6.35 4.38 -0.23
C TRP A 95 5.08 4.37 -1.07
N LEU A 96 5.12 4.92 -2.28
CA LEU A 96 3.97 4.94 -3.17
C LEU A 96 3.49 3.52 -3.52
N MET A 97 4.42 2.64 -3.93
CA MET A 97 4.11 1.25 -4.26
C MET A 97 3.53 0.48 -3.07
N HIS A 98 4.05 0.69 -1.87
CA HIS A 98 3.56 -0.01 -0.68
C HIS A 98 2.22 0.53 -0.23
N LEU A 99 2.05 1.86 -0.16
CA LEU A 99 0.77 2.47 0.14
C LEU A 99 -0.32 2.06 -0.86
N ALA A 100 0.00 1.97 -2.16
CA ALA A 100 -0.94 1.51 -3.18
C ALA A 100 -1.45 0.09 -2.96
N HIS A 101 -0.70 -0.74 -2.22
CA HIS A 101 -1.15 -2.04 -1.76
C HIS A 101 -1.89 -1.94 -0.42
N GLU A 102 -1.32 -1.29 0.58
CA GLU A 102 -1.91 -1.21 1.93
C GLU A 102 -3.30 -0.56 1.92
N VAL A 103 -3.54 0.43 1.07
CA VAL A 103 -4.88 1.02 0.94
C VAL A 103 -5.91 0.05 0.37
N GLY A 104 -5.48 -0.94 -0.41
CA GLY A 104 -6.34 -2.00 -0.94
C GLY A 104 -6.91 -2.91 0.17
N HIS A 105 -6.27 -2.94 1.34
CA HIS A 105 -6.81 -3.62 2.52
C HIS A 105 -7.91 -2.82 3.25
N LEU A 106 -8.03 -1.50 3.03
CA LEU A 106 -9.01 -0.67 3.76
C LEU A 106 -10.47 -1.06 3.44
N PRO A 107 -10.88 -1.27 2.17
CA PRO A 107 -12.24 -1.76 1.89
C PRO A 107 -12.52 -3.11 2.54
N GLN A 108 -11.52 -3.99 2.59
CA GLN A 108 -11.64 -5.27 3.27
C GLN A 108 -11.93 -5.06 4.76
N ALA A 109 -11.15 -4.22 5.44
CA ALA A 109 -11.38 -3.88 6.84
C ALA A 109 -12.77 -3.25 7.09
N GLU A 110 -13.29 -2.41 6.17
CA GLU A 110 -14.67 -1.90 6.24
C GLU A 110 -15.70 -3.04 6.15
N ARG A 111 -15.53 -4.01 5.23
CA ARG A 111 -16.45 -5.15 5.08
C ARG A 111 -16.57 -6.03 6.33
N PHE A 112 -15.49 -6.18 7.09
CA PHE A 112 -15.53 -6.92 8.36
C PHE A 112 -16.03 -6.07 9.54
N GLY A 113 -15.98 -4.73 9.43
CA GLY A 113 -16.46 -3.78 10.43
C GLY A 113 -15.40 -3.34 11.45
N HIS A 114 -15.63 -2.16 12.05
CA HIS A 114 -14.65 -1.47 12.92
C HIS A 114 -14.71 -1.81 14.40
N HIS A 115 -15.72 -2.55 14.81
CA HIS A 115 -15.89 -3.02 16.19
C HIS A 115 -14.88 -4.13 16.50
N ALA A 116 -14.67 -4.46 17.78
CA ALA A 116 -13.63 -5.39 18.21
C ALA A 116 -13.76 -6.77 17.51
N LEU A 117 -14.98 -7.30 17.42
CA LEU A 117 -15.27 -8.57 16.77
C LEU A 117 -14.96 -8.53 15.26
N GLY A 118 -15.35 -7.46 14.56
CA GLY A 118 -15.04 -7.27 13.14
C GLY A 118 -13.55 -7.27 12.86
N ARG A 119 -12.77 -6.51 13.65
CA ARG A 119 -11.31 -6.49 13.54
C ARG A 119 -10.68 -7.87 13.81
N LEU A 120 -11.20 -8.62 14.78
CA LEU A 120 -10.73 -9.97 15.06
C LEU A 120 -11.01 -10.91 13.88
N ARG A 121 -12.24 -10.91 13.35
CA ARG A 121 -12.60 -11.72 12.17
C ARG A 121 -11.73 -11.40 10.96
N TYR A 122 -11.45 -10.11 10.73
CA TYR A 122 -10.55 -9.67 9.68
C TYR A 122 -9.15 -10.27 9.84
N LEU A 123 -8.55 -10.13 11.03
CA LEU A 123 -7.21 -10.68 11.30
C LEU A 123 -7.17 -12.21 11.20
N LEU A 124 -8.20 -12.90 11.72
CA LEU A 124 -8.31 -14.35 11.63
C LEU A 124 -8.43 -14.84 10.19
N SER A 125 -9.08 -14.08 9.30
CA SER A 125 -9.20 -14.44 7.89
C SER A 125 -7.84 -14.48 7.19
N PHE A 126 -6.96 -13.51 7.47
CA PHE A 126 -5.58 -13.50 7.00
C PHE A 126 -4.78 -14.66 7.60
N ALA A 127 -4.86 -14.84 8.92
CA ALA A 127 -4.17 -15.94 9.60
C ALA A 127 -4.57 -17.31 9.03
N GLY A 128 -5.86 -17.51 8.74
CA GLY A 128 -6.38 -18.72 8.11
C GLY A 128 -5.83 -18.92 6.69
N GLN A 129 -5.82 -17.87 5.86
CA GLN A 129 -5.28 -17.95 4.49
C GLN A 129 -3.78 -18.26 4.50
N TYR A 130 -3.01 -17.64 5.40
CA TYR A 130 -1.58 -17.88 5.52
C TYR A 130 -1.28 -19.27 6.08
N GLY A 131 -2.02 -19.71 7.10
CA GLY A 131 -1.91 -21.05 7.67
C GLY A 131 -2.20 -22.13 6.64
N SER A 132 -3.30 -22.01 5.88
CA SER A 132 -3.63 -22.94 4.81
C SER A 132 -2.52 -23.03 3.75
N ARG A 133 -1.96 -21.89 3.33
CA ARG A 133 -0.85 -21.87 2.37
C ARG A 133 0.44 -22.49 2.93
N ALA A 134 0.74 -22.24 4.20
CA ALA A 134 1.87 -22.86 4.89
C ALA A 134 1.75 -24.38 4.95
N LEU A 135 0.56 -24.90 5.28
CA LEU A 135 0.25 -26.34 5.28
C LEU A 135 0.38 -26.97 3.88
N MET A 136 0.10 -26.21 2.83
CA MET A 136 0.30 -26.62 1.43
C MET A 136 1.75 -26.43 0.93
N GLY A 137 2.70 -26.06 1.80
CA GLY A 137 4.10 -25.83 1.43
C GLY A 137 4.33 -24.63 0.50
N ARG A 138 3.36 -23.73 0.36
CA ARG A 138 3.44 -22.58 -0.55
C ARG A 138 4.17 -21.41 0.12
N TRP A 139 5.37 -21.11 -0.34
CA TRP A 139 6.19 -20.01 0.16
C TRP A 139 6.45 -18.93 -0.92
N PRO A 140 6.44 -17.64 -0.55
CA PRO A 140 6.06 -17.11 0.77
C PRO A 140 4.54 -17.22 1.01
N VAL A 141 4.16 -17.44 2.27
CA VAL A 141 2.78 -17.80 2.66
C VAL A 141 1.75 -16.71 2.42
N HIS A 142 2.17 -15.44 2.39
CA HIS A 142 1.29 -14.31 2.11
C HIS A 142 1.01 -14.15 0.61
N ASP A 143 2.00 -14.42 -0.25
CA ASP A 143 1.85 -14.19 -1.69
C ASP A 143 0.79 -15.11 -2.26
N GLY A 144 -0.18 -14.55 -3.00
CA GLY A 144 -1.26 -15.31 -3.63
C GLY A 144 -2.42 -15.69 -2.69
N ALA A 145 -2.42 -15.26 -1.43
CA ALA A 145 -3.63 -15.29 -0.62
C ALA A 145 -4.72 -14.40 -1.28
N PRO A 146 -5.99 -14.83 -1.36
CA PRO A 146 -7.05 -14.06 -2.02
C PRO A 146 -7.15 -12.59 -1.57
N LEU A 147 -7.04 -12.33 -0.27
CA LEU A 147 -7.10 -10.95 0.24
C LEU A 147 -5.85 -10.14 -0.08
N GLU A 148 -4.67 -10.78 -0.12
CA GLU A 148 -3.42 -10.14 -0.54
C GLU A 148 -3.44 -9.77 -2.03
N ARG A 149 -4.01 -10.66 -2.87
CA ARG A 149 -4.20 -10.35 -4.29
C ARG A 149 -5.16 -9.20 -4.47
N GLU A 150 -6.35 -9.23 -3.88
CA GLU A 150 -7.28 -8.11 -3.96
C GLU A 150 -6.62 -6.77 -3.57
N ALA A 151 -5.83 -6.76 -2.49
CA ALA A 151 -5.12 -5.56 -2.06
C ALA A 151 -3.96 -5.14 -2.99
N ASP A 152 -3.41 -6.05 -3.79
CA ASP A 152 -2.30 -5.78 -4.70
C ASP A 152 -2.69 -4.93 -5.93
N ARG A 153 -3.99 -4.77 -6.22
CA ARG A 153 -4.50 -4.05 -7.41
C ARG A 153 -3.76 -2.74 -7.67
N GLY A 154 -3.71 -1.84 -6.69
CA GLY A 154 -3.10 -0.51 -6.87
C GLY A 154 -1.60 -0.58 -7.14
N ARG A 155 -0.89 -1.50 -6.47
CA ARG A 155 0.54 -1.73 -6.65
C ARG A 155 0.82 -2.35 -8.02
N TRP A 156 -0.02 -3.27 -8.48
CA TRP A 156 0.08 -3.88 -9.80
C TRP A 156 -0.16 -2.86 -10.91
N VAL A 157 -1.24 -2.08 -10.85
CA VAL A 157 -1.55 -1.03 -11.83
C VAL A 157 -0.42 -0.02 -11.93
N LEU A 158 0.11 0.44 -10.79
CA LEU A 158 1.25 1.35 -10.78
C LEU A 158 2.49 0.72 -11.42
N ARG A 159 2.80 -0.54 -11.11
CA ARG A 159 3.93 -1.25 -11.73
C ARG A 159 3.81 -1.30 -13.24
N GLU A 160 2.64 -1.69 -13.75
CA GLU A 160 2.39 -1.78 -15.19
C GLU A 160 2.54 -0.42 -15.89
N LEU A 161 2.02 0.65 -15.28
CA LEU A 161 2.20 2.02 -15.80
C LEU A 161 3.68 2.42 -15.88
N LEU A 162 4.47 2.08 -14.85
CA LEU A 162 5.90 2.37 -14.81
C LEU A 162 6.71 1.56 -15.84
N VAL A 163 6.26 0.35 -16.18
CA VAL A 163 6.88 -0.51 -17.19
C VAL A 163 6.54 -0.02 -18.60
N GLN A 164 5.27 0.30 -18.85
CA GLN A 164 4.81 0.72 -20.18
C GLN A 164 5.34 2.10 -20.59
N ASP A 165 5.46 3.04 -19.65
CA ASP A 165 6.01 4.36 -19.92
C ASP A 165 6.94 4.83 -18.79
N ARG A 166 8.19 4.38 -18.86
CA ARG A 166 9.24 4.71 -17.87
C ARG A 166 9.43 6.22 -17.72
N ARG A 167 9.29 7.01 -18.79
CA ARG A 167 9.48 8.46 -18.75
C ARG A 167 8.36 9.12 -17.96
N LYS A 168 7.10 8.80 -18.27
CA LYS A 168 5.94 9.28 -17.48
C LYS A 168 6.01 8.82 -16.04
N GLY A 169 6.45 7.59 -15.79
CA GLY A 169 6.66 7.08 -14.44
C GLY A 169 7.66 7.90 -13.61
N LEU A 170 8.78 8.28 -14.23
CA LEU A 170 9.77 9.17 -13.60
C LEU A 170 9.20 10.57 -13.33
N LEU A 171 8.37 11.10 -14.23
CA LEU A 171 7.69 12.39 -14.04
C LEU A 171 6.71 12.33 -12.86
N LEU A 172 5.91 11.26 -12.75
CA LEU A 172 5.02 11.05 -11.61
C LEU A 172 5.81 11.03 -10.30
N VAL A 173 6.88 10.24 -10.21
CA VAL A 173 7.69 10.14 -8.98
C VAL A 173 8.31 11.49 -8.62
N LYS A 174 8.77 12.27 -9.61
CA LYS A 174 9.27 13.64 -9.38
C LYS A 174 8.17 14.57 -8.85
N ALA A 175 6.99 14.56 -9.46
CA ALA A 175 5.85 15.37 -9.02
C ALA A 175 5.44 15.02 -7.59
N VAL A 176 5.33 13.73 -7.27
CA VAL A 176 5.06 13.25 -5.90
C VAL A 176 6.15 13.71 -4.95
N GLN A 177 7.43 13.57 -5.32
CA GLN A 177 8.55 13.99 -4.48
C GLN A 177 8.52 15.49 -4.16
N ALA A 178 8.12 16.31 -5.14
CA ALA A 178 7.96 17.76 -5.01
C ALA A 178 6.68 18.16 -4.24
N GLY A 179 5.76 17.22 -3.99
CA GLY A 179 4.43 17.53 -3.44
C GLY A 179 3.55 18.30 -4.43
N ASP A 180 3.85 18.24 -5.72
CA ASP A 180 3.17 18.97 -6.79
C ASP A 180 1.86 18.24 -7.16
N ARG A 181 0.78 18.63 -6.47
CA ARG A 181 -0.54 18.03 -6.69
C ARG A 181 -1.05 18.27 -8.10
N ASP A 182 -0.82 19.43 -8.70
CA ASP A 182 -1.36 19.77 -10.01
C ASP A 182 -0.68 18.95 -11.11
N ALA A 183 0.64 18.73 -11.01
CA ALA A 183 1.35 17.82 -11.89
C ALA A 183 0.87 16.36 -11.73
N VAL A 184 0.59 15.91 -10.50
CA VAL A 184 0.02 14.57 -10.26
C VAL A 184 -1.38 14.45 -10.85
N LEU A 185 -2.25 15.46 -10.68
CA LEU A 185 -3.59 15.47 -11.27
C LEU A 185 -3.54 15.53 -12.80
N GLY A 186 -2.61 16.30 -13.37
CA GLY A 186 -2.36 16.35 -14.81
C GLY A 186 -1.93 14.98 -15.35
N TRP A 187 -1.01 14.32 -14.66
CA TRP A 187 -0.59 12.95 -14.99
C TRP A 187 -1.77 11.97 -14.89
N LEU A 188 -2.57 12.04 -13.81
CA LEU A 188 -3.73 11.18 -13.63
C LEU A 188 -4.73 11.33 -14.77
N ARG A 189 -5.09 12.56 -15.16
CA ARG A 189 -6.02 12.81 -16.29
C ARG A 189 -5.52 12.18 -17.59
N GLN A 190 -4.22 12.27 -17.86
CA GLN A 190 -3.61 11.66 -19.06
C GLN A 190 -3.57 10.12 -18.98
N SER A 191 -3.47 9.58 -17.77
CA SER A 191 -3.35 8.13 -17.52
C SER A 191 -4.68 7.43 -17.23
N THR A 192 -5.78 8.16 -17.00
CA THR A 192 -7.09 7.58 -16.63
C THR A 192 -7.56 6.46 -17.56
N PRO A 193 -7.52 6.59 -18.90
CA PRO A 193 -7.97 5.51 -19.78
C PRO A 193 -7.14 4.23 -19.59
N LEU A 194 -5.82 4.37 -19.47
CA LEU A 194 -4.92 3.24 -19.28
C LEU A 194 -5.08 2.61 -17.88
N ILE A 195 -5.27 3.43 -16.84
CA ILE A 195 -5.58 2.94 -15.49
C ILE A 195 -6.84 2.07 -15.51
N GLY A 196 -7.92 2.52 -16.16
CA GLY A 196 -9.16 1.75 -16.26
C GLY A 196 -9.00 0.42 -17.02
N GLN A 197 -8.23 0.43 -18.12
CA GLN A 197 -7.89 -0.79 -18.86
C GLN A 197 -7.09 -1.77 -18.02
N LEU A 198 -6.09 -1.28 -17.29
CA LEU A 198 -5.26 -2.09 -16.40
C LEU A 198 -6.07 -2.66 -15.24
N GLN A 199 -6.96 -1.88 -14.62
CA GLN A 199 -7.88 -2.36 -13.58
C GLN A 199 -8.81 -3.47 -14.11
N THR A 200 -9.40 -3.28 -15.27
CA THR A 200 -10.26 -4.30 -15.92
C THR A 200 -9.47 -5.57 -16.24
N ARG A 201 -8.21 -5.42 -16.67
CA ARG A 201 -7.31 -6.57 -16.89
C ARG A 201 -6.99 -7.28 -15.58
N TYR A 202 -6.66 -6.54 -14.53
CA TYR A 202 -6.37 -7.08 -13.20
C TYR A 202 -7.54 -7.91 -12.68
N ASP A 203 -8.76 -7.42 -12.83
CA ASP A 203 -9.97 -8.10 -12.34
C ASP A 203 -10.23 -9.42 -13.08
N ARG A 204 -9.95 -9.46 -14.40
CA ARG A 204 -9.98 -10.70 -15.17
C ARG A 204 -8.92 -11.68 -14.72
N GLU A 205 -7.68 -11.23 -14.49
CA GLU A 205 -6.59 -12.08 -13.99
C GLU A 205 -6.93 -12.65 -12.60
N LEU A 206 -7.47 -11.83 -11.70
CA LEU A 206 -7.92 -12.22 -10.38
C LEU A 206 -9.04 -13.27 -10.44
N ALA A 207 -10.04 -13.08 -11.32
CA ALA A 207 -11.14 -14.03 -11.51
C ALA A 207 -10.66 -15.40 -12.06
N MET A 208 -9.59 -15.41 -12.86
CA MET A 208 -8.93 -16.62 -13.33
C MET A 208 -8.00 -17.26 -12.29
N GLY A 209 -7.86 -16.65 -11.11
CA GLY A 209 -6.97 -17.12 -10.05
C GLY A 209 -5.49 -16.95 -10.37
N ARG A 210 -5.13 -16.08 -11.32
CA ARG A 210 -3.75 -15.73 -11.65
C ARG A 210 -3.19 -14.66 -10.71
#